data_AF-A0A2D4MSI7-F1
#
_entry.id   AF-A0A2D4MSI7-F1
#
_cell.length_a   1.000
_cell.length_b   1.000
_cell.length_c   1.000
_cell.angle_alpha   90.00
_cell.angle_beta   90.00
_cell.angle_gamma   90.00
#
_symmetry.space_group_name_H-M   'P 1'
#
loop_
_entity.id
_entity.type
_entity.pdbx_description
1 polymer ?
#
loop_
_entity_poly.entity_id
_entity_poly.type
_entity_poly.pdbx_seq_one_letter_code
_entity_poly.pdbx_strand_id
1 'polypeptide(L)'
;GPNEFKYQLHNSDDRTLFHCNCTRRLARFLRRRKGPNEVEEQVLSRYISPACFVLETHPGCRMGDESWPNCVGIGKAILAPARHLTNRLTGKEAKSAFKVKRQEGASLEGAAPQLFDKCVQLVRATLWPVPR
;
A
#
# COMPACT_ATOMS: atom_id res chain seq x y z
N GLY A 1 0.69 3.29 -12.50
CA GLY A 1 -0.07 2.07 -12.24
C GLY A 1 0.87 0.90 -12.12
N PRO A 2 0.41 -0.27 -11.64
CA PRO A 2 1.17 -1.52 -11.74
C PRO A 2 1.60 -1.77 -13.19
N ASN A 3 2.82 -2.28 -13.41
CA ASN A 3 3.37 -2.60 -14.74
C ASN A 3 3.35 -1.45 -15.76
N GLU A 4 3.28 -0.19 -15.30
CA GLU A 4 3.23 0.98 -16.17
C GLU A 4 4.63 1.53 -16.45
N PHE A 5 4.87 1.96 -17.68
CA PHE A 5 6.08 2.69 -18.08
C PHE A 5 5.77 4.18 -18.24
N LYS A 6 6.34 5.03 -17.38
CA LYS A 6 6.19 6.49 -17.43
C LYS A 6 7.46 7.17 -16.95
N TYR A 7 7.78 8.35 -17.50
CA TYR A 7 8.94 9.15 -17.08
C TYR A 7 10.26 8.35 -17.11
N GLN A 8 10.41 7.48 -18.12
CA GLN A 8 11.55 6.58 -18.30
C GLN A 8 11.74 5.58 -17.13
N LEU A 9 10.69 5.31 -16.37
CA LEU A 9 10.68 4.36 -15.27
C LEU A 9 9.58 3.32 -15.50
N HIS A 10 9.97 2.04 -15.45
CA HIS A 10 9.05 0.91 -15.45
C HIS A 10 8.69 0.53 -14.01
N ASN A 11 7.40 0.54 -13.67
CA ASN A 11 6.93 0.00 -12.40
C ASN A 11 6.76 -1.52 -12.50
N SER A 12 7.82 -2.29 -12.20
CA SER A 12 7.77 -3.77 -12.17
C SER A 12 7.01 -4.37 -10.98
N ASP A 13 6.50 -3.52 -10.06
CA ASP A 13 5.73 -3.94 -8.90
C ASP A 13 4.26 -4.19 -9.30
N ASP A 14 3.62 -5.17 -8.65
CA ASP A 14 2.16 -5.41 -8.79
C ASP A 14 1.33 -4.34 -8.09
N ARG A 15 1.99 -3.47 -7.31
CA ARG A 15 1.40 -2.34 -6.59
C ARG A 15 1.59 -1.03 -7.34
N THR A 16 0.78 -0.05 -6.99
CA THR A 16 0.89 1.29 -7.58
C THR A 16 2.07 2.04 -6.98
N LEU A 17 2.99 2.46 -7.85
CA LEU A 17 4.07 3.36 -7.49
C LEU A 17 3.60 4.83 -7.49
N PHE A 18 3.86 5.54 -6.40
CA PHE A 18 3.45 6.94 -6.22
C PHE A 18 4.66 7.87 -6.09
N HIS A 19 4.43 9.17 -6.31
CA HIS A 19 5.43 10.20 -6.04
C HIS A 19 5.74 10.26 -4.53
N CYS A 20 7.01 10.46 -4.15
CA CYS A 20 7.42 10.47 -2.75
C CYS A 20 6.73 11.56 -1.91
N ASN A 21 6.33 12.68 -2.52
CA ASN A 21 5.52 13.70 -1.82
C ASN A 21 4.12 13.19 -1.46
N CYS A 22 3.50 12.38 -2.32
CA CYS A 22 2.18 11.80 -2.08
C CYS A 22 2.24 10.80 -0.92
N THR A 23 3.24 9.90 -0.95
CA THR A 23 3.44 8.91 0.12
C THR A 23 3.84 9.58 1.45
N ARG A 24 4.61 10.68 1.44
CA ARG A 24 4.85 11.50 2.65
C ARG A 24 3.58 12.14 3.19
N ARG A 25 2.72 12.70 2.32
CA ARG A 25 1.43 13.30 2.72
C ARG A 25 0.52 12.26 3.36
N LEU A 26 0.41 11.07 2.77
CA LEU A 26 -0.34 9.96 3.34
C LEU A 26 0.23 9.53 4.70
N ALA A 27 1.55 9.37 4.81
CA ALA A 27 2.19 9.05 6.09
C ALA A 27 1.89 10.10 7.17
N ARG A 28 1.90 11.40 6.83
CA ARG A 28 1.51 12.49 7.75
C ARG A 28 0.04 12.39 8.15
N PHE A 29 -0.84 12.10 7.21
CA PHE A 29 -2.28 11.93 7.45
C PHE A 29 -2.53 10.78 8.43
N LEU A 30 -1.95 9.60 8.17
CA LEU A 30 -2.07 8.43 9.04
C LEU A 30 -1.53 8.74 10.44
N ARG A 31 -0.39 9.45 10.57
CA ARG A 31 0.13 9.87 11.88
C ARG A 31 -0.87 10.70 12.68
N ARG A 32 -1.53 11.67 12.04
CA ARG A 32 -2.53 12.52 12.71
C ARG A 32 -3.76 11.75 13.17
N ARG A 33 -4.11 10.67 12.45
CA ARG A 33 -5.24 9.78 12.75
C ARG A 33 -4.92 8.63 13.73
N LYS A 34 -3.73 8.65 14.37
CA LYS A 34 -3.22 7.56 15.23
C LYS A 34 -2.95 6.23 14.50
N GLY A 35 -2.60 6.31 13.21
CA GLY A 35 -2.27 5.17 12.35
C GLY A 35 -3.46 4.61 11.58
N PRO A 36 -3.23 3.68 10.64
CA PRO A 36 -4.30 2.96 9.96
C PRO A 36 -4.98 1.98 10.93
N ASN A 37 -6.27 1.72 10.71
CA ASN A 37 -6.93 0.52 11.23
C ASN A 37 -6.45 -0.72 10.45
N GLU A 38 -6.84 -1.92 10.89
CA GLU A 38 -6.39 -3.18 10.30
C GLU A 38 -6.75 -3.32 8.81
N VAL A 39 -7.97 -2.92 8.44
CA VAL A 39 -8.44 -2.98 7.04
C VAL A 39 -7.69 -1.96 6.18
N GLU A 40 -7.53 -0.72 6.67
CA GLU A 40 -6.75 0.31 6.00
C GLU A 40 -5.30 -0.15 5.81
N GLU A 41 -4.68 -0.77 6.81
CA GLU A 41 -3.31 -1.29 6.74
C GLU A 41 -3.17 -2.37 5.66
N GLN A 42 -4.10 -3.34 5.63
CA GLN A 42 -4.10 -4.41 4.62
C GLN A 42 -4.35 -3.87 3.21
N VAL A 43 -5.32 -2.97 3.03
CA VAL A 43 -5.64 -2.40 1.72
C VAL A 43 -4.50 -1.53 1.20
N LEU A 44 -3.97 -0.63 2.04
CA LEU A 44 -2.89 0.28 1.64
C LEU A 44 -1.60 -0.48 1.34
N SER A 45 -1.25 -1.50 2.13
CA SER A 45 -0.05 -2.32 1.90
C SER A 45 -0.12 -3.16 0.61
N ARG A 46 -1.31 -3.62 0.22
CA ARG A 46 -1.54 -4.33 -1.05
C ARG A 46 -1.59 -3.40 -2.26
N TYR A 47 -2.05 -2.16 -2.10
CA TYR A 47 -2.24 -1.27 -3.23
C TYR A 47 -1.05 -0.36 -3.52
N ILE A 48 -0.28 0.01 -2.49
CA ILE A 48 0.81 0.99 -2.58
C ILE A 48 2.15 0.27 -2.51
N SER A 49 3.02 0.53 -3.49
CA SER A 49 4.39 0.00 -3.50
C SER A 49 5.17 0.49 -2.25
N PRO A 50 6.06 -0.35 -1.68
CA PRO A 50 6.99 0.11 -0.64
C PRO A 50 8.03 1.11 -1.18
N ALA A 51 8.12 1.28 -2.51
CA ALA A 51 8.89 2.31 -3.17
C ALA A 51 8.03 3.53 -3.54
N CYS A 52 8.70 4.65 -3.79
CA CYS A 52 8.12 5.84 -4.41
C CYS A 52 9.08 6.38 -5.46
N PHE A 53 8.63 7.32 -6.29
CA PHE A 53 9.51 8.00 -7.22
C PHE A 53 9.60 9.50 -6.95
N VAL A 54 10.72 10.10 -7.33
CA VAL A 54 10.90 11.54 -7.46
C VAL A 54 11.09 11.84 -8.93
N LEU A 55 10.42 12.88 -9.44
CA LEU A 55 10.62 13.33 -10.81
C LEU A 55 11.76 14.35 -10.84
N GLU A 56 12.82 14.06 -11.57
CA GLU A 56 13.85 15.05 -11.89
C GLU A 56 13.43 15.84 -13.13
N THR A 57 13.35 17.15 -12.97
CA THR A 57 13.09 18.07 -14.08
C THR A 57 14.31 18.12 -14.99
N HIS A 58 14.08 17.99 -16.30
CA HIS A 58 15.14 18.11 -17.29
C HIS A 58 15.74 19.53 -17.27
N PRO A 59 17.07 19.70 -17.44
CA PRO A 59 17.70 21.03 -17.38
C PRO A 59 17.13 22.05 -18.38
N GLY A 60 16.81 21.63 -19.61
CA GLY A 60 16.14 22.49 -20.60
C GLY A 60 14.78 22.99 -20.12
N CYS A 61 14.01 22.12 -19.47
CA CYS A 61 12.74 22.49 -18.83
C CYS A 61 12.88 23.43 -17.62
N ARG A 62 14.04 23.45 -16.96
CA ARG A 62 14.31 24.39 -15.87
C ARG A 62 14.69 25.77 -16.40
N MET A 63 15.30 25.83 -17.58
CA MET A 63 15.81 27.07 -18.18
C MET A 63 14.74 27.82 -18.98
N GLY A 64 13.57 27.22 -19.24
CA GLY A 64 12.48 27.88 -19.96
C GLY A 64 12.89 28.30 -21.36
N ASP A 65 13.77 27.51 -22.00
CA ASP A 65 14.18 27.76 -23.36
C ASP A 65 12.98 27.59 -24.33
N GLU A 66 13.00 28.32 -25.45
CA GLU A 66 11.96 28.23 -26.48
C GLU A 66 11.97 26.89 -27.23
N SER A 67 12.97 26.04 -26.98
CA SER A 67 13.17 24.73 -27.60
C SER A 67 12.36 23.62 -26.91
N TRP A 68 11.93 23.84 -25.66
CA TRP A 68 11.12 22.91 -24.87
C TRP A 68 9.74 23.49 -24.51
N PRO A 69 8.80 23.58 -25.48
CA PRO A 69 7.50 24.22 -25.28
C PRO A 69 6.57 23.44 -24.33
N ASN A 70 6.85 22.16 -24.07
CA ASN A 70 6.17 21.39 -23.02
C ASN A 70 7.20 20.55 -22.25
N CYS A 71 6.96 20.39 -20.95
CA CYS A 71 7.84 19.66 -20.03
C CYS A 71 7.16 18.44 -19.40
N VAL A 72 5.96 18.11 -19.89
CA VAL A 72 5.15 16.99 -19.44
C VAL A 72 5.74 15.71 -20.02
N GLY A 73 6.09 14.75 -19.16
CA GLY A 73 6.61 13.44 -19.59
C GLY A 73 8.12 13.38 -19.85
N ILE A 74 8.81 14.52 -19.85
CA ILE A 74 10.24 14.62 -20.21
C ILE A 74 11.16 14.38 -19.00
N GLY A 75 10.65 14.61 -17.79
CA GLY A 75 11.39 14.34 -16.56
C GLY A 75 11.73 12.85 -16.40
N LYS A 76 12.86 12.58 -15.74
CA LYS A 76 13.29 11.22 -15.39
C LYS A 76 12.81 10.90 -13.97
N ALA A 77 12.10 9.80 -13.81
CA ALA A 77 11.71 9.34 -12.48
C ALA A 77 12.82 8.48 -11.85
N ILE A 78 13.16 8.76 -10.60
CA ILE A 78 14.13 8.01 -9.80
C ILE A 78 13.40 7.32 -8.66
N LEU A 79 13.62 6.01 -8.51
CA LEU A 79 13.10 5.22 -7.41
C LEU A 79 13.79 5.58 -6.10
N ALA A 80 12.98 5.68 -5.04
CA ALA A 80 13.42 5.88 -3.69
C ALA A 80 12.56 5.02 -2.73
N PRO A 81 13.10 4.60 -1.58
CA PRO A 81 12.32 3.83 -0.62
C PRO A 81 11.31 4.73 0.10
N ALA A 82 10.04 4.31 0.18
CA ALA A 82 8.97 5.06 0.85
C ALA A 82 8.93 4.79 2.37
N ARG A 83 10.10 4.78 3.05
CA ARG A 83 10.26 4.36 4.46
C ARG A 83 9.28 5.04 5.43
N HIS A 84 8.98 6.32 5.18
CA HIS A 84 8.06 7.09 6.01
C HIS A 84 6.63 6.53 6.02
N LEU A 85 6.21 5.86 4.94
CA LEU A 85 4.90 5.25 4.79
C LEU A 85 4.96 3.76 5.17
N THR A 86 5.95 3.01 4.69
CA THR A 86 6.08 1.58 5.00
C THR A 86 6.14 1.34 6.51
N ASN A 87 6.94 2.13 7.25
CA ASN A 87 7.03 2.02 8.71
C ASN A 87 5.69 2.30 9.44
N ARG A 88 4.71 2.90 8.75
CA ARG A 88 3.35 3.14 9.28
C ARG A 88 2.37 2.05 8.89
N LEU A 89 2.64 1.31 7.83
CA LEU A 89 1.82 0.21 7.31
C LEU A 89 2.32 -1.17 7.77
N THR A 90 3.47 -1.26 8.43
CA THR A 90 4.04 -2.51 8.98
C THR A 90 4.18 -2.46 10.50
N GLY A 91 3.49 -1.51 11.14
CA GLY A 91 3.81 -1.03 12.49
C GLY A 91 3.15 -1.77 13.65
N LYS A 92 2.44 -2.88 13.41
CA LYS A 92 1.63 -3.55 14.45
C LYS A 92 1.90 -5.05 14.66
N GLU A 93 2.74 -5.69 13.85
CA GLU A 93 3.09 -7.12 14.03
C GLU A 93 3.99 -7.40 15.27
N ALA A 94 4.36 -6.41 16.07
CA ALA A 94 5.36 -6.59 17.14
C ALA A 94 4.96 -6.08 18.55
N LYS A 95 3.66 -5.91 18.86
CA LYS A 95 3.22 -5.51 20.22
C LYS A 95 1.98 -6.22 20.77
N SER A 96 1.61 -7.38 20.25
CA SER A 96 0.74 -8.33 20.96
C SER A 96 1.54 -9.55 21.46
N ALA A 97 2.76 -9.34 21.94
CA ALA A 97 3.28 -10.23 22.97
C ALA A 97 2.48 -9.94 24.25
N PHE A 98 1.25 -10.45 24.31
CA PHE A 98 0.57 -10.67 25.58
C PHE A 98 1.54 -11.51 26.40
N LYS A 99 2.26 -10.87 27.34
CA LYS A 99 3.00 -11.58 28.38
C LYS A 99 1.96 -12.22 29.31
N VAL A 100 1.29 -13.26 28.83
CA VAL A 100 0.58 -14.18 29.71
C VAL A 100 1.64 -15.12 30.25
N LYS A 101 1.83 -15.06 31.56
CA LYS A 101 2.56 -16.08 32.31
C LYS A 101 1.88 -17.41 32.02
N ARG A 102 2.57 -18.29 31.27
CA ARG A 102 2.14 -19.65 30.98
C ARG A 102 1.89 -20.36 32.33
N GLN A 103 0.62 -20.52 32.70
CA GLN A 103 0.22 -21.59 33.60
C GLN A 103 -0.16 -22.76 32.70
N GLU A 104 0.56 -23.86 32.87
CA GLU A 104 0.23 -25.15 32.31
C GLU A 104 -1.13 -25.60 32.86
N GLY A 105 -2.07 -25.93 31.97
CA GLY A 105 -3.32 -26.59 32.36
C GLY A 105 -4.50 -26.29 31.45
N ALA A 106 -5.03 -27.36 30.85
CA ALA A 106 -6.33 -27.49 30.16
C ALA A 106 -6.43 -27.01 28.69
N SER A 107 -6.38 -28.02 27.81
CA SER A 107 -6.95 -28.05 26.47
C SER A 107 -8.43 -27.70 26.47
N LEU A 108 -8.84 -26.68 25.72
CA LEU A 108 -10.21 -26.52 25.22
C LEU A 108 -10.16 -25.99 23.79
N GLU A 109 -10.63 -26.81 22.86
CA GLU A 109 -10.98 -26.41 21.50
C GLU A 109 -11.94 -25.22 21.52
N GLY A 110 -11.66 -24.21 20.70
CA GLY A 110 -12.52 -23.04 20.56
C GLY A 110 -12.07 -22.20 19.39
N ALA A 111 -12.65 -22.49 18.23
CA ALA A 111 -12.32 -21.85 16.96
C ALA A 111 -12.34 -20.31 17.03
N ALA A 112 -11.25 -19.69 16.58
CA ALA A 112 -11.17 -18.28 16.22
C ALA A 112 -12.11 -17.99 15.01
N PRO A 113 -12.49 -16.73 14.76
CA PRO A 113 -13.83 -16.39 14.27
C PRO A 113 -14.06 -16.79 12.80
N GLN A 114 -14.95 -17.77 12.61
CA GLN A 114 -15.44 -18.29 11.32
C GLN A 114 -16.33 -17.31 10.52
N LEU A 115 -16.40 -16.04 10.93
CA LEU A 115 -17.35 -15.08 10.36
C LEU A 115 -17.01 -14.70 8.92
N PHE A 116 -15.71 -14.56 8.61
CA PHE A 116 -15.26 -14.27 7.25
C PHE A 116 -15.56 -15.45 6.31
N ASP A 117 -15.24 -16.68 6.72
CA ASP A 117 -15.49 -17.88 5.92
C ASP A 117 -16.99 -18.11 5.70
N LYS A 118 -17.81 -17.85 6.72
CA LYS A 118 -19.27 -17.92 6.62
C LYS A 118 -19.84 -16.88 5.66
N CYS A 119 -19.31 -15.66 5.65
CA CYS A 119 -19.68 -14.62 4.69
C CYS A 119 -19.35 -15.06 3.25
N VAL A 120 -18.14 -15.59 3.02
CA VAL A 120 -17.71 -16.08 1.70
C VAL A 120 -18.61 -17.22 1.21
N GLN A 121 -19.00 -18.16 2.07
CA GLN A 121 -19.90 -19.25 1.70
C GLN A 121 -21.29 -18.75 1.30
N LEU A 122 -21.87 -17.82 2.05
CA LEU A 122 -23.19 -17.26 1.76
C LEU A 122 -23.20 -16.51 0.42
N VAL A 123 -22.18 -15.68 0.16
CA VAL A 123 -22.07 -14.95 -1.11
C VAL A 123 -21.94 -15.91 -2.29
N ARG A 124 -21.14 -16.98 -2.16
CA ARG A 124 -21.03 -18.01 -3.21
C ARG A 124 -22.35 -18.73 -3.45
N ALA A 125 -23.08 -19.09 -2.39
CA ALA A 125 -24.38 -19.74 -2.50
C ALA A 125 -25.42 -18.86 -3.20
N THR A 126 -25.38 -17.54 -2.99
CA THR A 126 -26.27 -16.58 -3.67
C THR A 126 -25.91 -16.29 -5.12
N LEU A 127 -24.67 -16.59 -5.54
CA LEU A 127 -24.17 -16.31 -6.89
C LEU A 127 -24.30 -17.51 -7.84
N TRP A 128 -24.81 -18.66 -7.38
CA TRP A 128 -25.10 -19.76 -8.29
C TRP A 128 -26.37 -19.46 -9.10
N PRO A 129 -26.30 -19.40 -10.45
CA PRO A 129 -27.49 -19.36 -11.26
C PRO A 129 -28.27 -20.65 -11.07
N VAL A 130 -29.55 -20.56 -10.70
CA VAL A 130 -30.47 -21.70 -10.76
C VAL A 130 -30.53 -22.15 -12.23
N PRO A 131 -30.19 -23.40 -12.57
CA PRO A 131 -30.38 -23.91 -13.92
C PRO A 131 -31.89 -23.93 -14.21
N ARG A 132 -32.29 -23.35 -15.35
CA ARG A 132 -33.63 -23.55 -15.93
C ARG A 132 -33.72 -24.94 -16.56
#